data_AF-A0A2B7WSI8-F1
#
_entry.id   AF-A0A2B7WSI8-F1
#
_cell.length_a   1.000
_cell.length_b   1.000
_cell.length_c   1.000
_cell.angle_alpha   90.00
_cell.angle_beta   90.00
_cell.angle_gamma   90.00
#
_symmetry.space_group_name_H-M   'P 1'
#
loop_
_entity.id
_entity.type
_entity.pdbx_description
1 polymer ?
#
loop_
_entity_poly.entity_id
_entity_poly.type
_entity_poly.pdbx_seq_one_letter_code
_entity_poly.pdbx_strand_id
1 'polypeptide(L)' 'MAGPMAYDESKSKGQKVIDFDCRGLEFIEFQPDGEWEAKGTESSTPFTGIDLTEGDWYDYDEKTGEEVSIGEVSWEIKRA' A
#
# COMPACT_ATOMS: atom_id res chain seq x y z
N MET A 1 -16.83 -10.50 4.33
CA MET A 1 -15.65 -9.62 4.48
C MET A 1 -14.66 -10.02 3.42
N ALA A 2 -14.41 -9.14 2.45
CA ALA A 2 -13.24 -9.31 1.60
C ALA A 2 -12.00 -9.00 2.48
N GLY A 3 -10.93 -9.78 2.33
CA GLY A 3 -9.67 -9.49 3.01
C GLY A 3 -9.05 -8.18 2.51
N PRO A 4 -7.88 -7.79 3.03
CA PRO A 4 -7.15 -6.66 2.48
C PRO A 4 -6.93 -6.88 0.98
N MET A 5 -7.19 -5.83 0.20
CA MET A 5 -7.02 -5.81 -1.25
C MET A 5 -5.72 -5.11 -1.58
N ALA A 6 -4.91 -5.74 -2.42
CA ALA A 6 -3.68 -5.12 -2.92
C ALA A 6 -4.01 -3.87 -3.74
N TYR A 7 -3.20 -2.82 -3.55
CA TYR A 7 -3.21 -1.66 -4.43
C TYR A 7 -2.64 -2.04 -5.79
N ASP A 8 -3.28 -1.56 -6.87
CA ASP A 8 -2.89 -1.85 -8.25
C ASP A 8 -2.67 -0.54 -9.00
N GLU A 9 -1.43 -0.19 -9.29
CA GLU A 9 -1.10 1.09 -9.94
C GLU A 9 -1.74 1.27 -11.32
N SER A 10 -2.14 0.19 -11.99
CA SER A 10 -2.79 0.27 -13.30
C SER A 10 -4.24 0.79 -13.21
N LYS A 11 -4.80 0.87 -11.99
CA LYS A 11 -6.13 1.40 -11.72
C LYS A 11 -6.07 2.86 -11.26
N SER A 12 -7.24 3.48 -11.16
CA SER A 12 -7.37 4.84 -10.64
C SER A 12 -6.81 4.96 -9.21
N LYS A 13 -6.23 6.13 -8.89
CA LYS A 13 -5.87 6.50 -7.51
C LYS A 13 -7.09 6.43 -6.58
N GLY A 14 -6.85 6.25 -5.28
CA GLY A 14 -7.92 6.18 -4.27
C GLY A 14 -8.65 4.83 -4.27
N GLN A 15 -7.89 3.75 -4.19
CA GLN A 15 -8.44 2.39 -4.15
C GLN A 15 -8.80 2.00 -2.72
N LYS A 16 -9.91 1.29 -2.56
CA LYS A 16 -10.25 0.69 -1.27
C LYS A 16 -9.37 -0.52 -1.05
N VAL A 17 -8.49 -0.46 -0.05
CA VAL A 17 -7.58 -1.54 0.32
C VAL A 17 -8.05 -2.34 1.53
N ILE A 18 -8.83 -1.74 2.43
CA ILE A 18 -9.31 -2.38 3.67
C ILE A 18 -10.75 -1.92 3.96
N ASP A 19 -11.58 -2.82 4.51
CA ASP A 19 -12.91 -2.53 5.05
C ASP A 19 -12.95 -2.92 6.54
N PHE A 20 -13.52 -2.04 7.38
CA PHE A 20 -13.69 -2.28 8.81
C PHE A 20 -15.17 -2.26 9.21
N ASP A 21 -15.63 -3.25 9.99
CA ASP A 21 -16.94 -3.23 10.65
C ASP A 21 -16.79 -2.63 12.06
N CYS A 22 -17.19 -1.37 12.22
CA CYS A 22 -17.02 -0.65 13.48
C CYS A 22 -18.34 -0.62 14.26
N ARG A 23 -18.31 -1.00 15.55
CA ARG A 23 -19.49 -1.00 16.43
C ARG A 23 -19.22 -0.21 17.69
N GLY A 24 -19.77 1.00 17.76
CA GLY A 24 -19.55 1.92 18.88
C GLY A 24 -18.14 2.53 18.93
N LEU A 25 -17.37 2.42 17.84
CA LEU A 25 -16.05 3.02 17.65
C LEU A 25 -16.02 3.76 16.31
N GLU A 26 -15.24 4.83 16.25
CA GLU A 26 -15.06 5.64 15.03
C GLU A 26 -13.58 5.69 14.67
N PHE A 27 -13.25 5.41 13.41
CA PHE A 27 -11.89 5.55 12.88
C PHE A 27 -11.57 7.03 12.67
N ILE A 28 -10.46 7.47 13.25
CA ILE A 28 -10.00 8.86 13.19
C ILE A 28 -8.78 9.04 12.28
N GLU A 29 -7.90 8.04 12.25
CA GLU A 29 -6.63 8.08 11.53
C GLU A 29 -6.22 6.65 11.17
N PHE A 30 -5.48 6.51 10.07
CA PHE A 30 -4.83 5.27 9.67
C PHE A 30 -3.33 5.51 9.58
N GLN A 31 -2.56 4.66 10.26
CA GLN A 31 -1.11 4.64 10.20
C GLN A 31 -0.70 3.33 9.49
N PRO A 32 0.06 3.39 8.39
CA PRO A 32 0.46 2.21 7.64
C PRO A 32 1.64 1.47 8.31
N ASP A 33 1.67 1.44 9.64
CA ASP A 33 2.71 0.76 10.42
C ASP A 33 2.74 -0.74 10.13
N GLY A 34 3.93 -1.31 10.18
CA GLY A 34 4.20 -2.72 9.90
C GLY A 34 4.84 -2.96 8.54
N GLU A 35 4.94 -4.23 8.19
CA GLU A 35 5.66 -4.68 6.99
C GLU A 35 4.69 -4.84 5.82
N TRP A 36 4.92 -4.07 4.76
CA TRP A 36 4.21 -4.21 3.49
C TRP A 36 4.99 -5.10 2.52
N GLU A 37 4.27 -5.66 1.56
CA GLU A 37 4.81 -6.45 0.46
C GLU A 37 4.33 -5.92 -0.89
N ALA A 38 5.21 -5.96 -1.88
CA ALA A 38 4.91 -5.54 -3.25
C ALA A 38 5.62 -6.44 -4.26
N LYS A 39 5.26 -6.27 -5.53
CA LYS A 39 5.94 -6.91 -6.66
C LYS A 39 6.36 -5.86 -7.65
N GLY A 40 7.59 -5.97 -8.15
CA GLY A 40 8.07 -5.16 -9.26
C GLY A 40 7.11 -5.25 -10.45
N THR A 41 6.80 -4.11 -11.04
CA THR A 41 5.76 -3.95 -12.08
C THR A 41 6.06 -4.79 -13.32
N GLU A 42 7.32 -4.81 -13.74
CA GLU A 42 7.75 -5.54 -14.94
C GLU A 42 8.36 -6.91 -14.63
N SER A 43 9.04 -7.02 -13.48
CA SER A 43 9.86 -8.19 -13.11
C SER A 43 9.12 -9.23 -12.26
N SER A 44 8.01 -8.82 -11.62
CA SER A 44 7.39 -9.54 -10.50
C SER A 44 8.38 -9.90 -9.37
N THR A 45 9.49 -9.16 -9.23
CA THR A 45 10.44 -9.30 -8.11
C THR A 45 9.70 -9.02 -6.80
N PRO A 46 9.73 -9.94 -5.82
CA PRO A 46 9.06 -9.71 -4.54
C PRO A 46 9.88 -8.74 -3.69
N PHE A 47 9.21 -7.72 -3.17
CA PHE A 47 9.74 -6.80 -2.16
C PHE A 47 8.96 -7.02 -0.86
N THR A 48 9.67 -7.15 0.25
CA THR A 48 9.11 -7.46 1.58
C THR A 48 9.71 -6.53 2.63
N GLY A 49 8.97 -6.25 3.70
CA GLY A 49 9.45 -5.35 4.75
C GLY A 49 9.47 -3.88 4.29
N ILE A 50 8.57 -3.54 3.36
CA ILE A 50 8.38 -2.17 2.89
C ILE A 50 7.77 -1.38 4.05
N ASP A 51 8.43 -0.30 4.44
CA ASP A 51 7.94 0.66 5.43
C ASP A 51 7.35 1.87 4.72
N LEU A 52 6.07 2.17 4.99
CA LEU A 52 5.34 3.29 4.40
C LEU A 52 5.01 4.39 5.43
N THR A 53 5.59 4.31 6.63
CA THR A 53 5.30 5.26 7.72
C THR A 53 5.74 6.70 7.39
N GLU A 54 6.80 6.87 6.61
CA GLU A 54 7.27 8.18 6.12
C GLU A 54 6.56 8.66 4.85
N GLY A 55 5.78 7.80 4.21
CA GLY A 55 5.01 8.10 2.99
C GLY A 55 5.77 7.89 1.67
N ASP A 56 7.06 7.59 1.75
CA ASP A 56 7.92 7.30 0.60
C ASP A 56 8.85 6.12 0.89
N TRP A 57 9.07 5.27 -0.11
CA TRP A 57 9.95 4.11 -0.06
C TRP A 57 10.64 3.93 -1.41
N TYR A 58 11.91 3.57 -1.40
CA TYR A 58 12.76 3.42 -2.57
C TYR A 58 13.61 2.17 -2.45
N ASP A 59 13.78 1.45 -3.55
CA ASP A 59 14.65 0.28 -3.65
C ASP A 59 15.10 0.09 -5.11
N TYR A 60 15.86 -0.96 -5.38
CA TYR A 60 16.40 -1.25 -6.70
C TYR A 60 16.03 -2.67 -7.13
N ASP A 61 15.42 -2.79 -8.30
CA ASP A 61 15.08 -4.09 -8.87
C ASP A 61 16.27 -4.63 -9.67
N GLU A 62 17.02 -5.55 -9.06
CA GLU A 62 18.18 -6.17 -9.71
C GLU A 62 17.84 -6.93 -11.00
N LYS A 63 16.58 -7.35 -11.21
CA LYS A 63 16.20 -8.09 -12.43
C LYS A 63 16.00 -7.18 -13.64
N THR A 64 15.46 -5.98 -13.44
CA THR A 64 15.29 -4.99 -14.53
C THR A 64 16.49 -4.04 -14.60
N GLY A 65 17.24 -3.90 -13.51
CA GLY A 65 18.33 -2.94 -13.41
C GLY A 65 17.83 -1.51 -13.22
N GLU A 66 16.66 -1.34 -12.63
CA GLU A 66 15.97 -0.05 -12.49
C GLU A 66 15.62 0.26 -11.03
N GLU A 67 15.53 1.54 -10.72
CA GLU A 67 15.03 2.01 -9.43
C GLU A 67 13.50 1.84 -9.37
N VAL A 68 13.02 1.35 -8.23
CA VAL A 68 11.58 1.24 -7.94
C VAL A 68 11.25 2.08 -6.72
N SER A 69 10.05 2.65 -6.69
CA SER A 69 9.63 3.47 -5.58
C SER A 69 8.12 3.41 -5.35
N ILE A 70 7.73 3.67 -4.10
CA ILE A 70 6.36 3.96 -3.69
C ILE A 70 6.44 5.33 -3.05
N GLY A 71 5.80 6.33 -3.65
CA GLY A 71 5.86 7.71 -3.16
C GLY A 71 4.50 8.36 -3.07
N GLU A 72 4.46 9.51 -2.38
CA GLU A 72 3.24 10.30 -2.18
C GLU A 72 2.08 9.49 -1.56
N VAL A 73 2.40 8.55 -0.66
CA VAL A 73 1.39 7.68 -0.05
C VAL A 73 0.41 8.51 0.77
N SER A 74 -0.87 8.32 0.51
CA SER A 74 -1.95 9.00 1.21
C SER A 74 -3.09 8.04 1.52
N TRP A 75 -3.71 8.24 2.68
CA TRP A 75 -4.77 7.38 3.20
C TRP A 75 -6.03 8.20 3.42
N GLU A 76 -7.17 7.64 3.03
CA GLU A 76 -8.45 8.29 3.19
C GLU A 76 -9.44 7.32 3.84
N ILE A 77 -10.01 7.74 4.97
CA ILE A 77 -11.03 6.99 5.68
C ILE A 77 -12.39 7.49 5.21
N LYS A 78 -13.12 6.63 4.49
CA LYS A 78 -14.48 6.92 4.02
C LYS A 78 -15.50 6.06 4.74
N ARG A 79 -16.60 6.69 5.16
CA ARG A 79 -17.79 5.98 5.62
C ARG A 79 -18.53 5.46 4.37
N ALA A 80 -18.86 4.17 4.39
CA ALA A 80 -19.69 3.55 3.36
C ALA A 80 -21.17 3.84 3.58
#